data_AF-A0A290Q857-F1
#
_entry.id   AF-A0A290Q857-F1
#
_cell.length_a   1.000
_cell.length_b   1.000
_cell.length_c   1.000
_cell.angle_alpha   90.00
_cell.angle_beta   90.00
_cell.angle_gamma   90.00
#
_symmetry.space_group_name_H-M   'P 1'
#
loop_
_entity.id
_entity.type
_entity.pdbx_description
1 polymer ?
#
loop_
_entity_poly.entity_id
_entity_poly.type
_entity_poly.pdbx_seq_one_letter_code
_entity_poly.pdbx_strand_id
1 'polypeptide(L)'
;MSQPAPAPKPDLVTVNIDGKEIAVPKGTNVIEAARMLSVDVPHYCYHPKLSIVGNCRMCLIEMGMPAVDPATKAPIMDPATGKQKINWIPRPQIGCGTNVSPGLHVKTTSPMVKDAREGVMEFLLINHPLDCPICDQAGECKLQEQATGYGRGYSRFVEQKNVKPKRTQLGPRVTLDDERCILCSRCIRFSKEIAKDDVLGFIDRGSYSTLTCYPGKKLENNYSLNTVDICPVGALTSTDFRFKMRVWFLKQTNSIDTESSVGANTVVWSREGIIYRITPRRNDEVNDTWLADSARVLYKQVRDESRLTAVKASGQVASFEAAITAAAEILKGGSVAVVGSGRSSVEEQFLTKKIADALKATTSLVARAGQGDKLLISSDRNPNVRGALVTGLINKLPETKLADLGAAIDSGKVKTVLVINEDLSAAGLTAAQLAKVKIVYVGTHASATTEAAAVILPTTTVFEKSGIFINQQFRLQKFSQAIPALAGTTNDLVVLSKLLAAVGGAAVSSDLAALWKSLSEEVRILAGVSFASLAETGLVLNATDFANVTFTEGETLHFKPAAKPAVATA
;
A
#
# COMPACT_ATOMS: atom_id res chain seq x y z
N MET A 1 15.42 -27.21 5.90
CA MET A 1 14.25 -27.58 6.75
C MET A 1 13.06 -27.80 5.83
N SER A 2 12.24 -28.79 6.17
CA SER A 2 11.17 -29.42 5.39
C SER A 2 10.34 -28.44 4.57
N GLN A 3 10.00 -28.80 3.32
CA GLN A 3 9.01 -28.08 2.53
C GLN A 3 7.76 -27.82 3.40
N PRO A 4 7.18 -26.60 3.37
CA PRO A 4 5.93 -26.37 4.06
C PRO A 4 4.92 -27.41 3.56
N ALA A 5 4.34 -28.16 4.48
CA ALA A 5 3.31 -29.14 4.15
C ALA A 5 2.24 -28.44 3.28
N PRO A 6 1.76 -29.07 2.21
CA PRO A 6 0.72 -28.47 1.37
C PRO A 6 -0.45 -28.09 2.30
N ALA A 7 -0.91 -26.84 2.18
CA ALA A 7 -2.03 -26.35 2.97
C ALA A 7 -3.17 -27.38 2.88
N PRO A 8 -3.82 -27.73 4.01
CA PRO A 8 -4.89 -28.71 4.01
C PRO A 8 -5.92 -28.32 2.95
N LYS A 9 -6.33 -29.28 2.10
CA LYS A 9 -7.34 -29.02 1.07
C LYS A 9 -8.55 -28.37 1.73
N PRO A 10 -9.02 -27.21 1.25
CA PRO A 10 -10.13 -26.52 1.90
C PRO A 10 -11.36 -27.42 1.90
N ASP A 11 -12.04 -27.52 3.06
CA ASP A 11 -13.35 -28.17 3.17
C ASP A 11 -14.35 -27.33 2.34
N LEU A 12 -14.73 -27.84 1.18
CA LEU A 12 -15.59 -27.12 0.23
C LEU A 12 -17.05 -27.47 0.45
N VAL A 13 -17.90 -26.45 0.36
CA VAL A 13 -19.35 -26.57 0.46
C VAL A 13 -19.98 -26.06 -0.82
N THR A 14 -20.87 -26.85 -1.41
CA THR A 14 -21.65 -26.46 -2.58
C THR A 14 -22.88 -25.65 -2.19
N VAL A 15 -23.04 -24.48 -2.82
CA VAL A 15 -24.19 -23.58 -2.69
C VAL A 15 -24.73 -23.25 -4.08
N ASN A 16 -26.05 -23.04 -4.19
CA ASN A 16 -26.69 -22.53 -5.39
C ASN A 16 -27.02 -21.04 -5.22
N ILE A 17 -26.54 -20.19 -6.12
CA ILE A 17 -26.81 -18.74 -6.15
C ILE A 17 -27.38 -18.39 -7.51
N ASP A 18 -28.63 -17.94 -7.54
CA ASP A 18 -29.37 -17.58 -8.76
C ASP A 18 -29.35 -18.69 -9.83
N GLY A 19 -29.48 -19.95 -9.37
CA GLY A 19 -29.47 -21.13 -10.23
C GLY A 19 -28.09 -21.66 -10.59
N LYS A 20 -27.01 -20.96 -10.23
CA LYS A 20 -25.62 -21.40 -10.49
C LYS A 20 -25.04 -22.09 -9.25
N GLU A 21 -24.48 -23.28 -9.43
CA GLU A 21 -23.78 -23.98 -8.36
C GLU A 21 -22.32 -23.55 -8.28
N ILE A 22 -21.82 -23.38 -7.06
CA ILE A 22 -20.41 -23.11 -6.79
C ILE A 22 -19.98 -23.83 -5.52
N ALA A 23 -18.77 -24.41 -5.56
CA ALA A 23 -18.09 -24.95 -4.40
C ALA A 23 -17.17 -23.88 -3.80
N VAL A 24 -17.39 -23.53 -2.55
CA VAL A 24 -16.62 -22.48 -1.84
C VAL A 24 -16.11 -22.99 -0.50
N PRO A 25 -15.03 -22.42 0.07
CA PRO A 25 -14.56 -22.81 1.39
C PRO A 25 -15.67 -22.67 2.45
N LYS A 26 -15.77 -23.66 3.34
CA LYS A 26 -16.69 -23.64 4.48
C LYS A 26 -16.49 -22.37 5.31
N GLY A 27 -17.59 -21.75 5.72
CA GLY A 27 -17.59 -20.49 6.46
C GLY A 27 -17.56 -19.22 5.59
N THR A 28 -17.45 -19.37 4.26
CA THR A 28 -17.66 -18.24 3.33
C THR A 28 -19.09 -17.71 3.48
N ASN A 29 -19.25 -16.39 3.59
CA ASN A 29 -20.57 -15.78 3.62
C ASN A 29 -21.16 -15.64 2.20
N VAL A 30 -22.47 -15.43 2.10
CA VAL A 30 -23.15 -15.37 0.81
C VAL A 30 -22.67 -14.19 -0.06
N ILE A 31 -22.25 -13.05 0.51
CA ILE A 31 -21.70 -11.94 -0.29
C ILE A 31 -20.43 -12.36 -1.03
N GLU A 32 -19.50 -13.03 -0.34
CA GLU A 32 -18.26 -13.49 -0.95
C GLU A 32 -18.49 -14.62 -1.96
N ALA A 33 -19.38 -15.57 -1.64
CA ALA A 33 -19.74 -16.63 -2.57
C ALA A 33 -20.41 -16.09 -3.85
N ALA A 34 -21.32 -15.12 -3.71
CA ALA A 34 -21.96 -14.45 -4.85
C ALA A 34 -20.92 -13.69 -5.71
N ARG A 35 -19.96 -13.01 -5.06
CA ARG A 35 -18.87 -12.29 -5.75
C ARG A 35 -18.04 -13.22 -6.64
N MET A 36 -17.76 -14.46 -6.22
CA MET A 36 -17.03 -15.44 -7.03
C MET A 36 -17.78 -15.81 -8.33
N LEU A 37 -19.11 -15.65 -8.35
CA LEU A 37 -19.96 -15.83 -9.53
C LEU A 37 -20.23 -14.53 -10.29
N SER A 38 -19.52 -13.45 -9.95
CA SER A 38 -19.77 -12.09 -10.45
C SER A 38 -21.21 -11.60 -10.23
N VAL A 39 -21.86 -12.09 -9.17
CA VAL A 39 -23.18 -11.64 -8.71
C VAL A 39 -22.97 -10.58 -7.62
N ASP A 40 -23.44 -9.36 -7.87
CA ASP A 40 -23.31 -8.27 -6.90
C ASP A 40 -24.44 -8.31 -5.85
N VAL A 41 -24.03 -8.22 -4.58
CA VAL A 41 -24.93 -8.10 -3.43
C VAL A 41 -24.60 -6.78 -2.72
N PRO A 42 -25.47 -5.76 -2.81
CA PRO A 42 -25.16 -4.43 -2.29
C PRO A 42 -25.03 -4.44 -0.77
N HIS A 43 -24.07 -3.69 -0.25
CA HIS A 43 -23.78 -3.67 1.19
C HIS A 43 -23.07 -2.38 1.62
N TYR A 44 -23.31 -1.98 2.87
CA TYR A 44 -22.63 -0.83 3.49
C TYR A 44 -21.83 -1.16 4.74
N CYS A 45 -22.35 -1.97 5.67
CA CYS A 45 -21.62 -2.25 6.90
C CYS A 45 -20.60 -3.38 6.71
N TYR A 46 -20.88 -4.36 5.85
CA TYR A 46 -19.97 -5.48 5.61
C TYR A 46 -18.64 -4.98 5.02
N HIS A 47 -17.52 -5.47 5.53
CA HIS A 47 -16.19 -5.24 5.00
C HIS A 47 -15.39 -6.53 5.23
N PRO A 48 -14.67 -7.06 4.23
CA PRO A 48 -14.07 -8.41 4.31
C PRO A 48 -13.01 -8.55 5.43
N LYS A 49 -12.46 -7.43 5.92
CA LYS A 49 -11.43 -7.40 6.96
C LYS A 49 -11.92 -6.84 8.31
N LEU A 50 -13.24 -6.79 8.54
CA LEU A 50 -13.85 -6.38 9.81
C LEU A 50 -14.94 -7.36 10.24
N SER A 51 -15.28 -7.39 11.53
CA SER A 51 -16.33 -8.24 12.07
C SER A 51 -17.72 -7.98 11.45
N ILE A 52 -18.60 -8.98 11.38
CA ILE A 52 -19.93 -8.83 10.79
C ILE A 52 -20.93 -8.28 11.82
N VAL A 53 -21.71 -7.26 11.46
CA VAL A 53 -22.70 -6.61 12.36
C VAL A 53 -24.14 -6.60 11.83
N GLY A 54 -24.34 -6.60 10.51
CA GLY A 54 -25.68 -6.59 9.91
C GLY A 54 -26.49 -5.30 10.07
N ASN A 55 -25.88 -4.19 10.53
CA ASN A 55 -26.59 -2.93 10.82
C ASN A 55 -27.37 -2.34 9.64
N CYS A 56 -26.81 -2.39 8.42
CA CYS A 56 -27.37 -1.65 7.28
C CYS A 56 -28.49 -2.36 6.51
N ARG A 57 -28.61 -3.70 6.65
CA ARG A 57 -29.58 -4.54 5.93
C ARG A 57 -29.61 -4.40 4.39
N MET A 58 -28.66 -3.74 3.74
CA MET A 58 -28.66 -3.62 2.28
C MET A 58 -28.40 -4.96 1.55
N CYS A 59 -27.71 -5.90 2.21
CA CYS A 59 -27.36 -7.21 1.67
C CYS A 59 -28.46 -8.27 1.77
N LEU A 60 -29.73 -7.86 1.89
CA LEU A 60 -30.83 -8.81 2.00
C LEU A 60 -30.90 -9.73 0.76
N ILE A 61 -31.16 -11.01 1.03
CA ILE A 61 -31.26 -12.11 0.06
C ILE A 61 -32.47 -12.98 0.41
N GLU A 62 -33.01 -13.70 -0.57
CA GLU A 62 -33.96 -14.78 -0.34
C GLU A 62 -33.18 -16.08 -0.25
N MET A 63 -33.32 -16.82 0.86
CA MET A 63 -32.65 -18.09 1.05
C MET A 63 -33.64 -19.22 1.25
N GLY A 64 -33.25 -20.41 0.83
CA GLY A 64 -34.03 -21.62 0.98
C GLY A 64 -33.14 -22.85 1.10
N MET A 65 -33.72 -23.94 1.59
CA MET A 65 -33.07 -25.24 1.71
C MET A 65 -33.89 -26.29 0.95
N PRO A 66 -33.27 -27.41 0.52
CA PRO A 66 -33.99 -28.46 -0.17
C PRO A 66 -35.02 -29.08 0.77
N ALA A 67 -36.25 -29.23 0.28
CA ALA A 67 -37.38 -29.71 1.05
C ALA A 67 -37.22 -31.21 1.32
N VAL A 68 -37.38 -31.59 2.59
CA VAL A 68 -37.38 -32.98 3.03
C VAL A 68 -38.65 -33.25 3.84
N ASP A 69 -39.15 -34.48 3.74
CA ASP A 69 -40.27 -34.92 4.56
C ASP A 69 -39.86 -34.93 6.05
N PRO A 70 -40.61 -34.28 6.95
CA PRO A 70 -40.23 -34.18 8.36
C PRO A 70 -40.05 -35.52 9.05
N ALA A 71 -40.87 -36.53 8.70
CA ALA A 71 -40.90 -37.85 9.32
C ALA A 71 -39.85 -38.80 8.74
N THR A 72 -39.72 -38.84 7.42
CA THR A 72 -38.89 -39.83 6.71
C THR A 72 -37.52 -39.28 6.26
N LYS A 73 -37.33 -37.96 6.31
CA LYS A 73 -36.16 -37.25 5.74
C LYS A 73 -35.95 -37.45 4.24
N ALA A 74 -36.92 -38.05 3.54
CA ALA A 74 -36.85 -38.23 2.10
C ALA A 74 -36.98 -36.89 1.36
N PRO A 75 -36.28 -36.69 0.22
CA PRO A 75 -36.44 -35.51 -0.63
C PRO A 75 -37.89 -35.34 -1.12
N ILE A 76 -38.47 -34.15 -0.95
CA ILE A 76 -39.75 -33.80 -1.55
C ILE A 76 -39.48 -33.27 -2.95
N MET A 77 -39.92 -34.00 -3.97
CA MET A 77 -39.73 -33.63 -5.37
C MET A 77 -40.87 -32.73 -5.85
N ASP A 78 -40.54 -31.74 -6.67
CA ASP A 78 -41.52 -30.94 -7.39
C ASP A 78 -42.01 -31.72 -8.63
N PRO A 79 -43.32 -32.07 -8.70
CA PRO A 79 -43.85 -32.87 -9.80
C PRO A 79 -43.79 -32.16 -11.15
N ALA A 80 -43.66 -30.83 -11.20
CA ALA A 80 -43.57 -30.07 -12.45
C ALA A 80 -42.15 -30.01 -13.02
N THR A 81 -41.14 -29.97 -12.16
CA THR A 81 -39.73 -29.80 -12.57
C THR A 81 -38.89 -31.07 -12.43
N GLY A 82 -39.39 -32.08 -11.71
CA GLY A 82 -38.66 -33.31 -11.39
C GLY A 82 -37.43 -33.07 -10.50
N LYS A 83 -37.27 -31.86 -9.96
CA LYS A 83 -36.18 -31.48 -9.04
C LYS A 83 -36.68 -31.46 -7.60
N GLN A 84 -35.76 -31.58 -6.63
CA GLN A 84 -36.12 -31.42 -5.23
C GLN A 84 -36.69 -30.01 -5.01
N LYS A 85 -37.88 -29.92 -4.42
CA LYS A 85 -38.53 -28.65 -4.09
C LYS A 85 -37.64 -27.87 -3.12
N ILE A 86 -37.55 -26.55 -3.27
CA ILE A 86 -36.83 -25.69 -2.33
C ILE A 86 -37.84 -25.03 -1.39
N ASN A 87 -37.63 -25.17 -0.08
CA ASN A 87 -38.37 -24.47 0.95
C ASN A 87 -37.74 -23.10 1.18
N TRP A 88 -38.28 -22.09 0.51
CA TRP A 88 -37.87 -20.69 0.65
C TRP A 88 -38.36 -20.08 1.97
N ILE A 89 -37.50 -19.33 2.64
CA ILE A 89 -37.84 -18.65 3.91
C ILE A 89 -38.70 -17.43 3.60
N PRO A 90 -39.84 -17.21 4.30
CA PRO A 90 -40.78 -16.12 4.00
C PRO A 90 -40.25 -14.72 4.36
N ARG A 91 -39.06 -14.61 4.96
CA ARG A 91 -38.41 -13.34 5.33
C ARG A 91 -37.01 -13.30 4.73
N PRO A 92 -36.59 -12.18 4.13
CA PRO A 92 -35.25 -12.07 3.58
C PRO A 92 -34.20 -12.11 4.69
N GLN A 93 -33.04 -12.68 4.38
CA GLN A 93 -31.94 -12.90 5.31
C GLN A 93 -30.75 -12.03 4.93
N ILE A 94 -29.84 -11.74 5.87
CA ILE A 94 -28.67 -10.91 5.58
C ILE A 94 -27.55 -11.73 4.94
N GLY A 95 -27.20 -11.43 3.68
CA GLY A 95 -26.12 -12.14 2.99
C GLY A 95 -24.75 -12.05 3.68
N CYS A 96 -24.48 -10.96 4.41
CA CYS A 96 -23.21 -10.81 5.14
C CYS A 96 -23.09 -11.73 6.35
N GLY A 97 -24.20 -12.10 7.00
CA GLY A 97 -24.22 -12.91 8.21
C GLY A 97 -24.60 -14.37 7.96
N THR A 98 -25.13 -14.68 6.78
CA THR A 98 -25.45 -16.04 6.36
C THR A 98 -24.20 -16.69 5.77
N ASN A 99 -23.71 -17.74 6.43
CA ASN A 99 -22.65 -18.59 5.88
C ASN A 99 -23.25 -19.63 4.93
N VAL A 100 -22.48 -19.99 3.91
CA VAL A 100 -22.83 -21.07 2.99
C VAL A 100 -22.89 -22.42 3.72
N SER A 101 -23.88 -23.23 3.38
CA SER A 101 -24.07 -24.58 3.90
C SER A 101 -24.51 -25.52 2.77
N PRO A 102 -24.25 -26.83 2.86
CA PRO A 102 -24.62 -27.77 1.81
C PRO A 102 -26.11 -27.68 1.47
N GLY A 103 -26.43 -27.57 0.19
CA GLY A 103 -27.81 -27.46 -0.30
C GLY A 103 -28.45 -26.07 -0.14
N LEU A 104 -27.73 -25.08 0.40
CA LEU A 104 -28.24 -23.71 0.46
C LEU A 104 -28.55 -23.19 -0.95
N HIS A 105 -29.76 -22.66 -1.12
CA HIS A 105 -30.18 -21.96 -2.32
C HIS A 105 -30.42 -20.49 -2.00
N VAL A 106 -29.91 -19.62 -2.86
CA VAL A 106 -30.01 -18.17 -2.71
C VAL A 106 -30.57 -17.57 -3.99
N LYS A 107 -31.51 -16.64 -3.86
CA LYS A 107 -31.90 -15.71 -4.91
C LYS A 107 -31.51 -14.29 -4.50
N THR A 108 -30.89 -13.57 -5.42
CA THR A 108 -30.43 -12.18 -5.20
C THR A 108 -31.28 -11.14 -5.94
N THR A 109 -32.19 -11.59 -6.81
CA THR A 109 -32.99 -10.73 -7.71
C THR A 109 -34.50 -10.98 -7.64
N SER A 110 -34.98 -11.74 -6.65
CA SER A 110 -36.43 -11.99 -6.51
C SER A 110 -37.21 -10.71 -6.19
N PRO A 111 -38.53 -10.66 -6.47
CA PRO A 111 -39.35 -9.49 -6.15
C PRO A 111 -39.25 -9.06 -4.68
N MET A 112 -39.21 -10.03 -3.75
CA MET A 112 -39.02 -9.77 -2.31
C MET A 112 -37.67 -9.10 -2.03
N VAL A 113 -36.58 -9.57 -2.64
CA VAL A 113 -35.24 -8.99 -2.44
C VAL A 113 -35.16 -7.58 -3.02
N LYS A 114 -35.75 -7.38 -4.20
CA LYS A 114 -35.80 -6.06 -4.85
C LYS A 114 -36.54 -5.04 -3.98
N ASP A 115 -37.76 -5.37 -3.56
CA ASP A 115 -38.57 -4.49 -2.70
C ASP A 115 -37.87 -4.20 -1.36
N ALA A 116 -37.25 -5.21 -0.74
CA ALA A 116 -36.49 -5.03 0.49
C ALA A 116 -35.28 -4.08 0.33
N ARG A 117 -34.52 -4.20 -0.76
CA ARG A 117 -33.37 -3.32 -1.04
C ARG A 117 -33.82 -1.89 -1.34
N GLU A 118 -34.89 -1.73 -2.11
CA GLU A 118 -35.50 -0.43 -2.38
C GLU A 118 -35.98 0.25 -1.07
N GLY A 119 -36.62 -0.50 -0.17
CA GLY A 119 -37.05 -0.01 1.13
C GLY A 119 -35.88 0.38 2.04
N VAL A 120 -34.83 -0.46 2.11
CA VAL A 120 -33.60 -0.12 2.86
C VAL A 120 -32.94 1.13 2.31
N MET A 121 -32.83 1.27 0.99
CA MET A 121 -32.27 2.45 0.35
C MET A 121 -33.07 3.71 0.70
N GLU A 122 -34.41 3.62 0.67
CA GLU A 122 -35.27 4.72 1.08
C GLU A 122 -34.99 5.12 2.54
N PHE A 123 -34.95 4.17 3.49
CA PHE A 123 -34.64 4.47 4.89
C PHE A 123 -33.27 5.13 5.08
N LEU A 124 -32.25 4.71 4.33
CA LEU A 124 -30.93 5.32 4.37
C LEU A 124 -30.94 6.76 3.85
N LEU A 125 -31.77 7.07 2.85
CA LEU A 125 -31.86 8.38 2.22
C LEU A 125 -32.84 9.34 2.92
N ILE A 126 -33.74 8.86 3.79
CA ILE A 126 -34.72 9.69 4.51
C ILE A 126 -34.04 10.84 5.23
N ASN A 127 -33.03 10.58 6.06
CA ASN A 127 -32.31 11.60 6.81
C ASN A 127 -30.95 11.99 6.21
N HIS A 128 -30.54 11.37 5.09
CA HIS A 128 -29.31 11.76 4.41
C HIS A 128 -29.49 13.13 3.73
N PRO A 129 -28.51 14.06 3.86
CA PRO A 129 -28.62 15.41 3.32
C PRO A 129 -28.44 15.42 1.80
N LEU A 130 -28.97 16.46 1.15
CA LEU A 130 -28.79 16.71 -0.28
C LEU A 130 -27.43 17.38 -0.58
N ASP A 131 -26.37 16.88 0.05
CA ASP A 131 -25.03 17.45 0.02
C ASP A 131 -24.20 16.97 -1.18
N CYS A 132 -24.72 16.08 -2.04
CA CYS A 132 -23.94 15.44 -3.11
C CYS A 132 -23.07 16.41 -3.94
N PRO A 133 -23.52 17.62 -4.34
CA PRO A 133 -22.67 18.55 -5.09
C PRO A 133 -21.44 19.05 -4.32
N ILE A 134 -21.59 19.23 -3.00
CA ILE A 134 -20.54 19.76 -2.11
C ILE A 134 -19.78 18.65 -1.38
N CYS A 135 -20.26 17.41 -1.41
CA CYS A 135 -19.67 16.26 -0.78
C CYS A 135 -18.35 15.87 -1.47
N ASP A 136 -17.29 15.66 -0.70
CA ASP A 136 -15.98 15.29 -1.24
C ASP A 136 -15.94 13.87 -1.82
N GLN A 137 -16.72 12.96 -1.22
CA GLN A 137 -16.87 11.57 -1.66
C GLN A 137 -17.70 11.43 -2.94
N ALA A 138 -18.28 12.52 -3.47
CA ALA A 138 -19.06 12.45 -4.70
C ALA A 138 -18.20 11.85 -5.83
N GLY A 139 -18.78 10.88 -6.56
CA GLY A 139 -18.07 10.13 -7.61
C GLY A 139 -17.34 8.87 -7.14
N GLU A 140 -17.13 8.71 -5.84
CA GLU A 140 -16.63 7.48 -5.20
C GLU A 140 -17.48 7.07 -3.98
N CYS A 141 -18.73 7.52 -3.96
CA CYS A 141 -19.67 7.28 -2.86
C CYS A 141 -20.48 6.01 -3.14
N LYS A 142 -20.32 4.99 -2.28
CA LYS A 142 -21.10 3.74 -2.40
C LYS A 142 -22.59 3.94 -2.17
N LEU A 143 -22.98 4.96 -1.39
CA LEU A 143 -24.39 5.30 -1.26
C LEU A 143 -24.98 5.81 -2.56
N GLN A 144 -24.25 6.66 -3.29
CA GLN A 144 -24.67 7.14 -4.60
C GLN A 144 -24.78 6.00 -5.61
N GLU A 145 -23.75 5.16 -5.73
CA GLU A 145 -23.73 4.03 -6.66
C GLU A 145 -24.90 3.06 -6.41
N GLN A 146 -25.10 2.65 -5.16
CA GLN A 146 -26.14 1.69 -4.80
C GLN A 146 -27.55 2.32 -4.85
N ALA A 147 -27.70 3.63 -4.60
CA ALA A 147 -28.98 4.32 -4.77
C ALA A 147 -29.42 4.33 -6.24
N THR A 148 -28.48 4.55 -7.17
CA THR A 148 -28.75 4.47 -8.61
C THR A 148 -29.03 3.03 -9.06
N GLY A 149 -28.29 2.04 -8.54
CA GLY A 149 -28.42 0.65 -8.97
C GLY A 149 -29.61 -0.11 -8.35
N TYR A 150 -29.98 0.19 -7.11
CA TYR A 150 -30.94 -0.59 -6.31
C TYR A 150 -32.03 0.24 -5.64
N GLY A 151 -32.05 1.57 -5.81
CA GLY A 151 -33.07 2.46 -5.27
C GLY A 151 -34.27 2.63 -6.21
N ARG A 152 -35.34 3.25 -5.70
CA ARG A 152 -36.59 3.52 -6.45
C ARG A 152 -36.47 4.62 -7.50
N GLY A 153 -35.44 5.46 -7.43
CA GLY A 153 -35.23 6.62 -8.32
C GLY A 153 -36.01 7.89 -7.94
N TYR A 154 -36.94 7.82 -6.98
CA TYR A 154 -37.66 8.99 -6.44
C TYR A 154 -37.80 8.88 -4.92
N SER A 155 -37.98 10.04 -4.25
CA SER A 155 -38.25 10.10 -2.81
C SER A 155 -39.74 10.30 -2.56
N ARG A 156 -40.28 9.62 -1.55
CA ARG A 156 -41.63 9.90 -1.00
C ARG A 156 -41.58 10.74 0.28
N PHE A 157 -40.39 10.93 0.84
CA PHE A 157 -40.19 11.68 2.07
C PHE A 157 -40.20 13.18 1.79
N VAL A 158 -41.20 13.88 2.34
CA VAL A 158 -41.44 15.33 2.19
C VAL A 158 -41.29 16.10 3.51
N GLU A 159 -40.98 15.39 4.59
CA GLU A 159 -40.82 15.96 5.93
C GLU A 159 -39.43 16.58 6.13
N GLN A 160 -39.26 17.25 7.26
CA GLN A 160 -37.97 17.79 7.66
C GLN A 160 -36.99 16.67 8.03
N LYS A 161 -35.80 16.72 7.41
CA LYS A 161 -34.69 15.81 7.71
C LYS A 161 -34.04 16.17 9.04
N ASN A 162 -33.50 15.17 9.73
CA ASN A 162 -32.69 15.39 10.93
C ASN A 162 -31.41 16.17 10.59
N VAL A 163 -31.14 17.20 11.39
CA VAL A 163 -29.91 18.01 11.31
C VAL A 163 -28.91 17.47 12.34
N LYS A 164 -27.66 17.29 11.94
CA LYS A 164 -26.57 16.77 12.78
C LYS A 164 -25.32 17.64 12.63
N PRO A 165 -24.35 17.56 13.57
CA PRO A 165 -23.13 18.33 13.46
C PRO A 165 -22.39 18.11 12.13
N LYS A 166 -21.99 19.21 11.48
CA LYS A 166 -21.11 19.21 10.30
C LYS A 166 -19.73 19.71 10.69
N ARG A 167 -18.71 19.34 9.89
CA ARG A 167 -17.33 19.83 10.03
C ARG A 167 -16.73 19.62 11.43
N THR A 168 -17.14 18.56 12.12
CA THR A 168 -16.60 18.23 13.44
C THR A 168 -15.23 17.60 13.25
N GLN A 169 -14.18 18.21 13.82
CA GLN A 169 -12.85 17.57 13.80
C GLN A 169 -12.79 16.46 14.83
N LEU A 170 -12.68 15.21 14.37
CA LEU A 170 -12.48 14.06 15.25
C LEU A 170 -11.01 13.89 15.64
N GLY A 171 -10.10 14.43 14.83
CA GLY A 171 -8.66 14.41 15.07
C GLY A 171 -7.93 15.28 14.04
N PRO A 172 -6.59 15.27 14.03
CA PRO A 172 -5.79 16.16 13.17
C PRO A 172 -5.97 15.89 11.67
N ARG A 173 -6.42 14.69 11.30
CA ARG A 173 -6.48 14.23 9.90
C ARG A 173 -7.89 13.95 9.40
N VAL A 174 -8.87 13.76 10.28
CA VAL A 174 -10.23 13.32 9.89
C VAL A 174 -11.27 14.33 10.35
N THR A 175 -12.10 14.78 9.42
CA THR A 175 -13.25 15.64 9.70
C THR A 175 -14.55 14.89 9.41
N LEU A 176 -15.51 14.99 10.34
CA LEU A 176 -16.83 14.38 10.31
C LEU A 176 -17.91 15.38 9.86
N ASP A 177 -18.64 15.02 8.82
CA ASP A 177 -19.93 15.61 8.44
C ASP A 177 -21.04 14.58 8.79
N ASP A 178 -21.52 14.58 10.04
CA ASP A 178 -22.29 13.46 10.63
C ASP A 178 -23.68 13.27 9.99
N GLU A 179 -24.26 14.32 9.40
CA GLU A 179 -25.50 14.18 8.62
C GLU A 179 -25.38 13.16 7.49
N ARG A 180 -24.18 12.99 6.94
CA ARG A 180 -23.93 12.03 5.86
C ARG A 180 -23.73 10.61 6.40
N CYS A 181 -23.54 10.44 7.70
CA CYS A 181 -23.26 9.14 8.32
C CYS A 181 -24.51 8.25 8.31
N ILE A 182 -24.36 7.05 7.75
CA ILE A 182 -25.42 6.02 7.69
C ILE A 182 -25.32 4.97 8.82
N LEU A 183 -24.56 5.28 9.88
CA LEU A 183 -24.45 4.46 11.09
C LEU A 183 -24.01 3.00 10.85
N CYS A 184 -23.21 2.76 9.81
CA CYS A 184 -22.76 1.42 9.40
C CYS A 184 -21.69 0.78 10.31
N SER A 185 -21.19 1.55 11.30
CA SER A 185 -20.17 1.18 12.29
C SER A 185 -18.82 0.68 11.75
N ARG A 186 -18.51 0.84 10.45
CA ARG A 186 -17.20 0.43 9.90
C ARG A 186 -16.03 1.13 10.58
N CYS A 187 -16.11 2.45 10.77
CA CYS A 187 -15.07 3.24 11.43
C CYS A 187 -14.83 2.80 12.88
N ILE A 188 -15.91 2.60 13.65
CA ILE A 188 -15.85 2.12 15.05
C ILE A 188 -15.16 0.76 15.13
N ARG A 189 -15.60 -0.20 14.31
CA ARG A 189 -14.99 -1.54 14.26
C ARG A 189 -13.53 -1.48 13.84
N PHE A 190 -13.18 -0.70 12.84
CA PHE A 190 -11.79 -0.54 12.42
C PHE A 190 -10.91 -0.01 13.56
N SER A 191 -11.34 1.08 14.20
CA SER A 191 -10.62 1.70 15.31
C SER A 191 -10.36 0.69 16.44
N LYS A 192 -11.37 -0.10 16.81
CA LYS A 192 -11.27 -1.13 17.85
C LYS A 192 -10.47 -2.37 17.45
N GLU A 193 -10.81 -2.95 16.29
CA GLU A 193 -10.35 -4.28 15.89
C GLU A 193 -8.98 -4.26 15.22
N ILE A 194 -8.68 -3.22 14.43
CA ILE A 194 -7.47 -3.14 13.60
C ILE A 194 -6.48 -2.15 14.20
N ALA A 195 -6.89 -0.89 14.37
CA ALA A 195 -6.00 0.14 14.93
C ALA A 195 -5.72 -0.05 16.44
N LYS A 196 -6.49 -0.93 17.10
CA LYS A 196 -6.40 -1.21 18.55
C LYS A 196 -6.53 0.04 19.42
N ASP A 197 -7.32 1.00 18.95
CA ASP A 197 -7.62 2.27 19.59
C ASP A 197 -9.13 2.50 19.58
N ASP A 198 -9.83 2.02 20.62
CA ASP A 198 -11.29 2.12 20.78
C ASP A 198 -11.68 3.57 21.13
N VAL A 199 -11.63 4.46 20.13
CA VAL A 199 -11.83 5.91 20.26
C VAL A 199 -13.16 6.40 19.68
N LEU A 200 -13.77 5.67 18.75
CA LEU A 200 -15.02 6.07 18.09
C LEU A 200 -16.22 5.32 18.67
N GLY A 201 -17.35 6.00 18.83
CA GLY A 201 -18.59 5.39 19.29
C GLY A 201 -19.84 6.10 18.78
N PHE A 202 -20.98 5.42 18.84
CA PHE A 202 -22.28 6.07 18.69
C PHE A 202 -22.80 6.50 20.06
N ILE A 203 -23.27 7.73 20.15
CA ILE A 203 -24.06 8.24 21.26
C ILE A 203 -25.51 8.41 20.82
N ASP A 204 -26.40 8.65 21.79
CA ASP A 204 -27.84 8.75 21.59
C ASP A 204 -28.48 7.47 21.03
N ARG A 205 -29.76 7.54 20.65
CA ARG A 205 -30.55 6.39 20.18
C ARG A 205 -31.50 6.78 19.04
N GLY A 206 -31.87 5.79 18.24
CA GLY A 206 -32.80 5.96 17.12
C GLY A 206 -32.24 6.86 16.02
N SER A 207 -33.09 7.70 15.43
CA SER A 207 -32.70 8.61 14.35
C SER A 207 -31.77 9.75 14.78
N TYR A 208 -31.58 9.95 16.10
CA TYR A 208 -30.69 10.94 16.68
C TYR A 208 -29.28 10.40 16.97
N SER A 209 -29.01 9.12 16.74
CA SER A 209 -27.69 8.55 16.98
C SER A 209 -26.60 9.28 16.19
N THR A 210 -25.52 9.67 16.87
CA THR A 210 -24.41 10.44 16.29
C THR A 210 -23.07 9.76 16.53
N LEU A 211 -22.19 9.82 15.53
CA LEU A 211 -20.81 9.36 15.68
C LEU A 211 -19.98 10.42 16.41
N THR A 212 -19.21 10.00 17.42
CA THR A 212 -18.30 10.90 18.14
C THR A 212 -17.05 10.16 18.62
N CYS A 213 -16.08 10.91 19.14
CA CYS A 213 -14.97 10.36 19.89
C CYS A 213 -15.36 10.16 21.37
N TYR A 214 -14.75 9.17 22.02
CA TYR A 214 -14.84 9.01 23.48
C TYR A 214 -14.38 10.30 24.17
N PRO A 215 -15.06 10.76 25.24
CA PRO A 215 -14.70 12.00 25.93
C PRO A 215 -13.22 12.08 26.31
N GLY A 216 -12.56 13.18 25.91
CA GLY A 216 -11.13 13.40 26.16
C GLY A 216 -10.17 12.70 25.19
N LYS A 217 -10.66 11.91 24.22
CA LYS A 217 -9.85 11.31 23.17
C LYS A 217 -10.08 11.95 21.81
N LYS A 218 -9.09 11.82 20.92
CA LYS A 218 -9.15 12.22 19.51
C LYS A 218 -8.74 11.06 18.63
N LEU A 219 -9.28 11.00 17.41
CA LEU A 219 -8.90 10.03 16.39
C LEU A 219 -7.53 10.44 15.79
N GLU A 220 -6.44 10.11 16.49
CA GLU A 220 -5.09 10.57 16.16
C GLU A 220 -4.05 9.46 15.98
N ASN A 221 -4.43 8.19 16.15
CA ASN A 221 -3.57 7.05 15.83
C ASN A 221 -3.10 7.08 14.37
N ASN A 222 -1.96 6.45 14.09
CA ASN A 222 -1.31 6.45 12.76
C ASN A 222 -2.07 5.64 11.69
N TYR A 223 -3.34 5.31 11.90
CA TYR A 223 -4.18 4.59 10.96
C TYR A 223 -5.56 5.27 10.79
N SER A 224 -5.73 6.49 11.30
CA SER A 224 -7.00 7.21 11.32
C SER A 224 -7.62 7.40 9.93
N LEU A 225 -6.82 7.62 8.87
CA LEU A 225 -7.35 7.87 7.53
C LEU A 225 -7.90 6.61 6.86
N ASN A 226 -7.60 5.40 7.37
CA ASN A 226 -8.31 4.19 6.92
C ASN A 226 -9.81 4.25 7.25
N THR A 227 -10.21 5.03 8.27
CA THR A 227 -11.64 5.28 8.55
C THR A 227 -12.32 6.08 7.44
N VAL A 228 -11.57 6.93 6.72
CA VAL A 228 -12.03 7.65 5.53
C VAL A 228 -12.19 6.67 4.37
N ASP A 229 -11.18 5.83 4.10
CA ASP A 229 -11.22 4.89 2.97
C ASP A 229 -12.37 3.89 3.07
N ILE A 230 -12.64 3.37 4.28
CA ILE A 230 -13.71 2.37 4.48
C ILE A 230 -15.10 3.00 4.63
N CYS A 231 -15.19 4.31 4.83
CA CYS A 231 -16.47 5.00 5.00
C CYS A 231 -17.22 4.97 3.67
N PRO A 232 -18.39 4.30 3.58
CA PRO A 232 -19.08 4.13 2.30
C PRO A 232 -19.78 5.40 1.80
N VAL A 233 -19.69 6.49 2.56
CA VAL A 233 -20.36 7.78 2.39
C VAL A 233 -19.37 8.90 2.71
N GLY A 234 -19.66 10.14 2.31
CA GLY A 234 -18.78 11.28 2.61
C GLY A 234 -18.92 11.86 4.01
N ALA A 235 -19.14 11.01 5.02
CA ALA A 235 -19.24 11.42 6.42
C ALA A 235 -17.87 11.66 7.03
N LEU A 236 -16.95 10.70 6.91
CA LEU A 236 -15.55 10.86 7.31
C LEU A 236 -14.74 11.23 6.08
N THR A 237 -14.08 12.39 6.12
CA THR A 237 -13.26 12.90 5.01
C THR A 237 -11.87 13.28 5.50
N SER A 238 -10.88 13.14 4.62
CA SER A 238 -9.52 13.61 4.89
C SER A 238 -9.52 15.14 4.99
N THR A 239 -9.04 15.65 6.12
CA THR A 239 -8.94 17.10 6.37
C THR A 239 -7.99 17.77 5.39
N ASP A 240 -6.95 17.05 4.95
CA ASP A 240 -6.02 17.58 3.95
C ASP A 240 -6.62 17.56 2.55
N PHE A 241 -7.30 16.48 2.13
CA PHE A 241 -7.74 16.34 0.73
C PHE A 241 -9.07 17.05 0.43
N ARG A 242 -9.97 17.15 1.43
CA ARG A 242 -11.35 17.61 1.22
C ARG A 242 -11.41 18.91 0.44
N PHE A 243 -12.23 18.93 -0.60
CA PHE A 243 -12.51 20.08 -1.46
C PHE A 243 -11.33 20.56 -2.33
N LYS A 244 -10.18 19.88 -2.35
CA LYS A 244 -9.06 20.22 -3.24
C LYS A 244 -9.27 19.74 -4.67
N MET A 245 -9.90 18.58 -4.86
CA MET A 245 -10.12 17.99 -6.19
C MET A 245 -11.27 16.99 -6.17
N ARG A 246 -11.91 16.75 -7.32
CA ARG A 246 -12.86 15.63 -7.50
C ARG A 246 -12.17 14.42 -8.08
N VAL A 247 -12.58 13.24 -7.63
CA VAL A 247 -11.87 12.00 -7.93
C VAL A 247 -11.92 11.57 -9.40
N TRP A 248 -12.97 11.95 -10.14
CA TRP A 248 -13.06 11.68 -11.57
C TRP A 248 -12.06 12.50 -12.41
N PHE A 249 -11.42 13.52 -11.84
CA PHE A 249 -10.35 14.25 -12.50
C PHE A 249 -8.95 13.69 -12.19
N LEU A 250 -8.84 12.76 -11.23
CA LEU A 250 -7.56 12.26 -10.78
C LEU A 250 -7.17 11.01 -11.55
N LYS A 251 -5.94 10.99 -12.06
CA LYS A 251 -5.28 9.79 -12.54
C LYS A 251 -4.86 8.94 -11.35
N GLN A 252 -5.16 7.66 -11.41
CA GLN A 252 -4.67 6.66 -10.45
C GLN A 252 -3.38 6.03 -10.97
N THR A 253 -2.40 5.80 -10.09
CA THR A 253 -1.18 5.07 -10.43
C THR A 253 -0.79 4.16 -9.27
N ASN A 254 -0.55 2.88 -9.57
CA ASN A 254 -0.13 1.90 -8.58
C ASN A 254 1.31 2.18 -8.14
N SER A 255 1.52 2.25 -6.83
CA SER A 255 2.83 2.48 -6.23
C SER A 255 2.98 1.65 -4.95
N ILE A 256 4.08 1.87 -4.24
CA ILE A 256 4.47 1.16 -3.02
C ILE A 256 4.89 2.19 -1.97
N ASP A 257 4.50 1.96 -0.72
CA ASP A 257 4.96 2.72 0.43
C ASP A 257 6.46 2.51 0.67
N THR A 258 7.21 3.61 0.79
CA THR A 258 8.66 3.63 1.01
C THR A 258 9.08 3.97 2.43
N GLU A 259 8.14 4.07 3.38
CA GLU A 259 8.44 4.39 4.79
C GLU A 259 9.21 3.27 5.51
N SER A 260 8.98 2.01 5.15
CA SER A 260 9.59 0.85 5.80
C SER A 260 9.68 -0.37 4.90
N SER A 261 10.35 -1.43 5.37
CA SER A 261 10.53 -2.68 4.62
C SER A 261 9.24 -3.48 4.40
N VAL A 262 8.09 -3.05 4.93
CA VAL A 262 6.78 -3.71 4.69
C VAL A 262 6.38 -3.64 3.21
N GLY A 263 6.61 -2.50 2.56
CA GLY A 263 6.22 -2.28 1.16
C GLY A 263 4.70 -2.33 0.94
N ALA A 264 3.91 -1.61 1.74
CA ALA A 264 2.45 -1.58 1.59
C ALA A 264 2.04 -1.10 0.20
N ASN A 265 1.05 -1.76 -0.42
CA ASN A 265 0.57 -1.38 -1.75
C ASN A 265 -0.26 -0.09 -1.68
N THR A 266 0.01 0.86 -2.57
CA THR A 266 -0.66 2.16 -2.60
C THR A 266 -1.19 2.51 -3.99
N VAL A 267 -2.15 3.44 -4.01
CA VAL A 267 -2.59 4.17 -5.21
C VAL A 267 -2.25 5.65 -5.00
N VAL A 268 -1.50 6.21 -5.94
CA VAL A 268 -1.18 7.64 -6.00
C VAL A 268 -2.20 8.32 -6.89
N TRP A 269 -2.86 9.35 -6.37
CA TRP A 269 -3.87 10.12 -7.09
C TRP A 269 -3.29 11.46 -7.49
N SER A 270 -3.18 11.69 -8.80
CA SER A 270 -2.52 12.87 -9.34
C SER A 270 -3.27 13.51 -10.49
N ARG A 271 -3.00 14.79 -10.74
CA ARG A 271 -3.48 15.52 -11.90
C ARG A 271 -2.46 16.62 -12.23
N GLU A 272 -2.14 16.77 -13.52
CA GLU A 272 -1.28 17.86 -14.01
C GLU A 272 0.06 17.97 -13.25
N GLY A 273 0.68 16.81 -12.98
CA GLY A 273 1.96 16.74 -12.25
C GLY A 273 1.86 17.02 -10.74
N ILE A 274 0.65 17.14 -10.19
CA ILE A 274 0.40 17.36 -8.77
C ILE A 274 -0.18 16.09 -8.15
N ILE A 275 0.43 15.60 -7.07
CA ILE A 275 -0.14 14.53 -6.24
C ILE A 275 -1.06 15.16 -5.19
N TYR A 276 -2.30 14.68 -5.13
CA TYR A 276 -3.30 15.21 -4.20
C TYR A 276 -3.50 14.32 -2.97
N ARG A 277 -3.43 12.99 -3.15
CA ARG A 277 -3.55 12.03 -2.05
C ARG A 277 -2.91 10.69 -2.42
N ILE A 278 -2.60 9.90 -1.39
CA ILE A 278 -2.23 8.49 -1.49
C ILE A 278 -3.26 7.68 -0.70
N THR A 279 -3.78 6.60 -1.29
CA THR A 279 -4.71 5.66 -0.65
C THR A 279 -4.14 4.24 -0.67
N PRO A 280 -4.62 3.32 0.19
CA PRO A 280 -4.24 1.91 0.10
C PRO A 280 -4.69 1.30 -1.23
N ARG A 281 -3.91 0.34 -1.72
CA ARG A 281 -4.31 -0.62 -2.75
C ARG A 281 -4.36 -1.99 -2.11
N ARG A 282 -5.42 -2.76 -2.38
CA ARG A 282 -5.62 -4.05 -1.71
C ARG A 282 -4.53 -5.06 -2.11
N ASN A 283 -3.89 -5.65 -1.11
CA ASN A 283 -3.03 -6.83 -1.24
C ASN A 283 -3.09 -7.65 0.04
N ASP A 284 -3.87 -8.73 0.00
CA ASP A 284 -4.17 -9.57 1.16
C ASP A 284 -2.94 -10.31 1.73
N GLU A 285 -1.82 -10.29 1.01
CA GLU A 285 -0.55 -10.89 1.44
C GLU A 285 0.44 -9.87 2.06
N VAL A 286 0.11 -8.57 2.02
CA VAL A 286 1.00 -7.49 2.48
C VAL A 286 0.29 -6.53 3.43
N ASN A 287 -0.67 -5.75 2.93
CA ASN A 287 -1.31 -4.68 3.70
C ASN A 287 -2.83 -4.81 3.83
N ASP A 288 -3.41 -5.93 3.38
CA ASP A 288 -4.85 -6.09 3.21
C ASP A 288 -5.42 -4.91 2.43
N THR A 289 -6.11 -3.98 3.09
CA THR A 289 -6.61 -2.73 2.52
C THR A 289 -6.22 -1.51 3.36
N TRP A 290 -5.24 -1.68 4.24
CA TRP A 290 -4.82 -0.68 5.20
C TRP A 290 -3.57 0.07 4.70
N LEU A 291 -3.38 1.28 5.20
CA LEU A 291 -2.18 2.08 5.00
C LEU A 291 -1.99 3.03 6.18
N ALA A 292 -0.77 3.10 6.69
CA ALA A 292 -0.41 4.05 7.75
C ALA A 292 -0.59 5.50 7.29
N ASP A 293 -0.94 6.40 8.21
CA ASP A 293 -1.16 7.81 7.93
C ASP A 293 0.15 8.51 7.55
N SER A 294 1.28 8.09 8.14
CA SER A 294 2.63 8.52 7.79
C SER A 294 3.00 8.22 6.33
N ALA A 295 2.62 7.05 5.81
CA ALA A 295 2.82 6.70 4.40
C ALA A 295 2.02 7.61 3.44
N ARG A 296 0.84 8.09 3.88
CA ARG A 296 -0.04 8.93 3.05
C ARG A 296 0.50 10.33 2.80
N VAL A 297 1.45 10.79 3.60
CA VAL A 297 2.06 12.12 3.47
C VAL A 297 3.43 12.08 2.79
N LEU A 298 3.93 10.89 2.39
CA LEU A 298 5.23 10.75 1.73
C LEU A 298 5.33 11.56 0.43
N TYR A 299 4.23 11.81 -0.27
CA TYR A 299 4.25 12.64 -1.49
C TYR A 299 4.64 14.10 -1.22
N LYS A 300 4.56 14.58 0.02
CA LYS A 300 4.94 15.96 0.35
C LYS A 300 6.41 16.24 0.03
N GLN A 301 7.28 15.23 0.13
CA GLN A 301 8.70 15.35 -0.21
C GLN A 301 8.93 15.75 -1.67
N VAL A 302 8.00 15.42 -2.58
CA VAL A 302 8.10 15.78 -4.00
C VAL A 302 8.19 17.28 -4.20
N ARG A 303 7.55 18.06 -3.32
CA ARG A 303 7.50 19.53 -3.37
C ARG A 303 8.20 20.17 -2.19
N ASP A 304 9.08 19.43 -1.52
CA ASP A 304 9.89 19.99 -0.45
C ASP A 304 10.86 21.04 -1.01
N GLU A 305 11.11 22.09 -0.24
CA GLU A 305 12.01 23.19 -0.65
C GLU A 305 13.46 22.72 -0.83
N SER A 306 13.85 21.62 -0.18
CA SER A 306 15.18 21.03 -0.33
C SER A 306 15.35 20.22 -1.62
N ARG A 307 14.33 20.06 -2.47
CA ARG A 307 14.47 19.34 -3.75
C ARG A 307 15.55 19.96 -4.63
N LEU A 308 16.49 19.12 -5.09
CA LEU A 308 17.53 19.53 -6.02
C LEU A 308 16.96 19.67 -7.43
N THR A 309 17.22 20.80 -8.08
CA THR A 309 16.68 21.14 -9.43
C THR A 309 17.75 21.54 -10.44
N ALA A 310 19.02 21.55 -10.05
CA ALA A 310 20.12 21.94 -10.93
C ALA A 310 21.31 20.99 -10.76
N VAL A 311 21.81 20.49 -11.88
CA VAL A 311 23.08 19.77 -11.95
C VAL A 311 24.20 20.74 -11.60
N LYS A 312 25.10 20.33 -10.71
CA LYS A 312 26.27 21.14 -10.33
C LYS A 312 27.57 20.36 -10.45
N ALA A 313 28.63 21.04 -10.88
CA ALA A 313 30.00 20.56 -10.85
C ALA A 313 30.91 21.69 -10.34
N SER A 314 31.80 21.38 -9.40
CA SER A 314 32.69 22.35 -8.75
C SER A 314 31.96 23.58 -8.19
N GLY A 315 30.76 23.37 -7.62
CA GLY A 315 29.92 24.41 -7.03
C GLY A 315 29.14 25.28 -8.03
N GLN A 316 29.33 25.10 -9.34
CA GLN A 316 28.66 25.86 -10.39
C GLN A 316 27.61 25.02 -11.10
N VAL A 317 26.59 25.66 -11.66
CA VAL A 317 25.60 24.99 -12.52
C VAL A 317 26.31 24.48 -13.77
N ALA A 318 26.10 23.20 -14.10
CA ALA A 318 26.75 22.55 -15.22
C ALA A 318 25.73 21.81 -16.08
N SER A 319 26.10 21.51 -17.33
CA SER A 319 25.32 20.59 -18.15
C SER A 319 25.43 19.16 -17.60
N PHE A 320 24.42 18.34 -17.90
CA PHE A 320 24.40 16.95 -17.46
C PHE A 320 25.63 16.17 -17.95
N GLU A 321 26.00 16.29 -19.23
CA GLU A 321 27.18 15.60 -19.77
C GLU A 321 28.49 16.08 -19.12
N ALA A 322 28.64 17.40 -18.88
CA ALA A 322 29.83 17.94 -18.23
C ALA A 322 29.97 17.42 -16.79
N ALA A 323 28.86 17.34 -16.05
CA ALA A 323 28.85 16.80 -14.69
C ALA A 323 29.13 15.30 -14.65
N ILE A 324 28.64 14.52 -15.62
CA ILE A 324 28.98 13.09 -15.75
C ILE A 324 30.48 12.91 -16.01
N THR A 325 31.07 13.69 -16.91
CA THR A 325 32.52 13.66 -17.19
C THR A 325 33.32 14.02 -15.94
N ALA A 326 32.97 15.13 -15.26
CA ALA A 326 33.64 15.56 -14.03
C ALA A 326 33.51 14.50 -12.90
N ALA A 327 32.33 13.89 -12.75
CA ALA A 327 32.13 12.80 -11.80
C ALA A 327 33.03 11.60 -12.13
N ALA A 328 33.09 11.19 -13.40
CA ALA A 328 33.89 10.07 -13.82
C ALA A 328 35.40 10.31 -13.64
N GLU A 329 35.89 11.52 -13.91
CA GLU A 329 37.28 11.91 -13.63
C GLU A 329 37.62 11.81 -12.15
N ILE A 330 36.74 12.33 -11.28
CA ILE A 330 36.89 12.23 -9.82
C ILE A 330 36.91 10.78 -9.34
N LEU A 331 36.02 9.94 -9.89
CA LEU A 331 35.90 8.53 -9.51
C LEU A 331 37.05 7.67 -10.03
N LYS A 332 37.61 7.98 -11.20
CA LYS A 332 38.78 7.27 -11.76
C LYS A 332 40.09 7.58 -11.01
N GLY A 333 40.11 8.61 -10.16
CA GLY A 333 41.29 9.01 -9.37
C GLY A 333 41.77 7.98 -8.32
N GLY A 334 41.05 6.87 -8.13
CA GLY A 334 41.41 5.79 -7.21
C GLY A 334 40.96 6.04 -5.76
N SER A 335 41.01 5.00 -4.92
CA SER A 335 40.57 5.06 -3.50
C SER A 335 39.11 5.49 -3.31
N VAL A 336 38.20 4.83 -4.03
CA VAL A 336 36.76 5.14 -4.01
C VAL A 336 36.02 4.25 -3.01
N ALA A 337 35.09 4.85 -2.26
CA ALA A 337 34.01 4.15 -1.58
C ALA A 337 32.66 4.51 -2.19
N VAL A 338 31.73 3.56 -2.22
CA VAL A 338 30.35 3.77 -2.69
C VAL A 338 29.41 3.61 -1.51
N VAL A 339 28.59 4.62 -1.26
CA VAL A 339 27.49 4.59 -0.31
C VAL A 339 26.19 4.49 -1.10
N GLY A 340 25.62 3.29 -1.16
CA GLY A 340 24.33 3.03 -1.77
C GLY A 340 23.17 3.35 -0.82
N SER A 341 21.94 3.31 -1.33
CA SER A 341 20.72 3.53 -0.52
C SER A 341 19.84 2.28 -0.43
N GLY A 342 19.35 2.01 0.78
CA GLY A 342 18.25 1.07 1.01
C GLY A 342 16.88 1.58 0.52
N ARG A 343 16.81 2.83 0.04
CA ARG A 343 15.62 3.48 -0.56
C ARG A 343 15.63 3.46 -2.08
N SER A 344 16.73 3.01 -2.69
CA SER A 344 16.84 2.80 -4.14
C SER A 344 16.14 1.51 -4.56
N SER A 345 15.60 1.49 -5.77
CA SER A 345 14.99 0.31 -6.40
C SER A 345 16.04 -0.77 -6.69
N VAL A 346 15.58 -1.98 -7.00
CA VAL A 346 16.46 -3.11 -7.36
C VAL A 346 17.34 -2.75 -8.55
N GLU A 347 16.79 -2.06 -9.54
CA GLU A 347 17.48 -1.61 -10.75
C GLU A 347 18.59 -0.61 -10.45
N GLU A 348 18.30 0.38 -9.61
CA GLU A 348 19.26 1.38 -9.16
C GLU A 348 20.40 0.73 -8.35
N GLN A 349 20.08 -0.21 -7.46
CA GLN A 349 21.06 -0.94 -6.66
C GLN A 349 21.96 -1.83 -7.54
N PHE A 350 21.40 -2.47 -8.57
CA PHE A 350 22.15 -3.28 -9.54
C PHE A 350 23.14 -2.43 -10.35
N LEU A 351 22.71 -1.27 -10.87
CA LEU A 351 23.62 -0.36 -11.58
C LEU A 351 24.70 0.20 -10.63
N THR A 352 24.34 0.54 -9.39
CA THR A 352 25.29 0.99 -8.37
C THR A 352 26.34 -0.07 -8.07
N LYS A 353 25.94 -1.35 -8.00
CA LYS A 353 26.87 -2.48 -7.82
C LYS A 353 27.83 -2.59 -9.01
N LYS A 354 27.35 -2.49 -10.24
CA LYS A 354 28.22 -2.50 -11.43
C LYS A 354 29.23 -1.35 -11.44
N ILE A 355 28.82 -0.15 -10.99
CA ILE A 355 29.74 0.98 -10.86
C ILE A 355 30.80 0.68 -9.80
N ALA A 356 30.41 0.14 -8.65
CA ALA A 356 31.34 -0.22 -7.59
C ALA A 356 32.35 -1.28 -8.06
N ASP A 357 31.90 -2.29 -8.82
CA ASP A 357 32.78 -3.32 -9.40
C ASP A 357 33.78 -2.74 -10.40
N ALA A 358 33.31 -1.87 -11.31
CA ALA A 358 34.16 -1.21 -12.30
C ALA A 358 35.26 -0.36 -11.62
N LEU A 359 34.94 0.26 -10.49
CA LEU A 359 35.86 1.08 -9.70
C LEU A 359 36.68 0.26 -8.68
N LYS A 360 36.38 -1.03 -8.51
CA LYS A 360 36.90 -1.88 -7.41
C LYS A 360 36.71 -1.23 -6.03
N ALA A 361 35.59 -0.53 -5.87
CA ALA A 361 35.27 0.25 -4.69
C ALA A 361 34.63 -0.62 -3.60
N THR A 362 34.82 -0.22 -2.34
CA THR A 362 34.04 -0.79 -1.23
C THR A 362 32.61 -0.25 -1.28
N THR A 363 31.64 -1.07 -0.88
CA THR A 363 30.23 -0.69 -0.83
C THR A 363 29.72 -0.69 0.61
N SER A 364 28.88 0.29 0.92
CA SER A 364 28.19 0.39 2.20
C SER A 364 26.78 0.96 2.00
N LEU A 365 25.87 0.64 2.92
CA LEU A 365 24.53 1.19 3.01
C LEU A 365 24.33 1.77 4.41
N VAL A 366 23.38 2.68 4.54
CA VAL A 366 22.97 3.24 5.84
C VAL A 366 21.72 2.51 6.35
N ALA A 367 21.81 1.91 7.53
CA ALA A 367 20.65 1.32 8.18
C ALA A 367 19.79 2.43 8.77
N ARG A 368 18.49 2.37 8.49
CA ARG A 368 17.49 3.23 9.11
C ARG A 368 16.64 2.37 10.02
N ALA A 369 16.92 2.41 11.31
CA ALA A 369 16.16 1.65 12.29
C ALA A 369 15.14 2.54 12.99
N GLY A 370 13.95 2.00 13.27
CA GLY A 370 12.91 2.66 14.03
C GLY A 370 12.08 1.67 14.84
N GLN A 371 11.07 2.17 15.55
CA GLN A 371 10.11 1.32 16.22
C GLN A 371 9.11 0.75 15.18
N GLY A 372 8.92 -0.57 15.19
CA GLY A 372 7.85 -1.23 14.43
C GLY A 372 6.54 -1.24 15.21
N ASP A 373 5.40 -1.29 14.52
CA ASP A 373 4.06 -1.18 15.12
C ASP A 373 3.22 -2.46 15.08
N LYS A 374 3.81 -3.57 14.61
CA LYS A 374 3.15 -4.87 14.41
C LYS A 374 2.01 -4.87 13.39
N LEU A 375 1.84 -3.78 12.65
CA LEU A 375 0.89 -3.64 11.55
C LEU A 375 1.66 -3.41 10.24
N LEU A 376 1.76 -2.17 9.78
CA LEU A 376 2.35 -1.81 8.48
C LEU A 376 3.64 -1.00 8.60
N ILE A 377 4.19 -0.89 9.80
CA ILE A 377 5.46 -0.21 10.01
C ILE A 377 6.47 -1.20 10.60
N SER A 378 7.51 -1.47 9.81
CA SER A 378 8.65 -2.28 10.22
C SER A 378 9.69 -1.45 11.01
N SER A 379 10.48 -2.15 11.82
CA SER A 379 11.67 -1.56 12.44
C SER A 379 12.79 -1.25 11.44
N ASP A 380 12.84 -1.93 10.29
CA ASP A 380 13.67 -1.51 9.16
C ASP A 380 12.93 -0.45 8.34
N ARG A 381 13.45 0.78 8.38
CA ARG A 381 12.93 1.97 7.69
C ARG A 381 13.54 2.15 6.30
N ASN A 382 14.26 1.15 5.81
CA ASN A 382 14.61 1.06 4.40
C ASN A 382 13.64 0.13 3.67
N PRO A 383 13.01 0.57 2.57
CA PRO A 383 12.06 -0.27 1.84
C PRO A 383 12.72 -1.43 1.09
N ASN A 384 14.04 -1.40 0.85
CA ASN A 384 14.69 -2.30 -0.11
C ASN A 384 16.10 -2.77 0.28
N VAL A 385 16.36 -3.06 1.57
CA VAL A 385 17.64 -3.68 2.00
C VAL A 385 17.82 -5.06 1.38
N ARG A 386 16.73 -5.84 1.25
CA ARG A 386 16.77 -7.15 0.59
C ARG A 386 17.11 -7.04 -0.89
N GLY A 387 16.69 -5.97 -1.58
CA GLY A 387 17.16 -5.66 -2.93
C GLY A 387 18.67 -5.54 -3.01
N ALA A 388 19.28 -4.87 -2.03
CA ALA A 388 20.72 -4.63 -2.02
C ALA A 388 21.51 -5.92 -1.75
N LEU A 389 20.96 -6.84 -0.97
CA LEU A 389 21.50 -8.20 -0.79
C LEU A 389 21.34 -9.05 -2.06
N VAL A 390 20.15 -9.03 -2.67
CA VAL A 390 19.83 -9.81 -3.88
C VAL A 390 20.68 -9.39 -5.07
N THR A 391 20.89 -8.09 -5.26
CA THR A 391 21.76 -7.54 -6.32
C THR A 391 23.25 -7.70 -6.03
N GLY A 392 23.61 -8.12 -4.81
CA GLY A 392 24.99 -8.21 -4.35
C GLY A 392 25.65 -6.85 -4.09
N LEU A 393 24.89 -5.74 -4.06
CA LEU A 393 25.40 -4.42 -3.68
C LEU A 393 26.04 -4.45 -2.29
N ILE A 394 25.44 -5.20 -1.37
CA ILE A 394 26.00 -5.52 -0.06
C ILE A 394 25.99 -7.02 0.20
N ASN A 395 26.90 -7.48 1.04
CA ASN A 395 26.97 -8.86 1.52
C ASN A 395 26.75 -8.98 3.05
N LYS A 396 26.61 -7.84 3.73
CA LYS A 396 26.35 -7.72 5.17
C LYS A 396 25.27 -6.68 5.38
N LEU A 397 24.45 -6.87 6.41
CA LEU A 397 23.43 -5.89 6.76
C LEU A 397 24.09 -4.56 7.13
N PRO A 398 23.47 -3.43 6.75
CA PRO A 398 24.04 -2.12 7.01
C PRO A 398 24.02 -1.79 8.51
N GLU A 399 24.89 -0.86 8.89
CA GLU A 399 24.92 -0.25 10.22
C GLU A 399 24.30 1.15 10.17
N THR A 400 23.88 1.67 11.33
CA THR A 400 23.28 3.01 11.41
C THR A 400 24.29 4.13 11.19
N LYS A 401 25.56 3.86 11.50
CA LYS A 401 26.67 4.79 11.28
C LYS A 401 27.68 4.19 10.33
N LEU A 402 28.28 5.03 9.50
CA LEU A 402 29.32 4.63 8.56
C LEU A 402 30.72 4.74 9.22
N ALA A 403 30.90 4.09 10.36
CA ALA A 403 32.13 4.22 11.17
C ALA A 403 33.37 3.72 10.41
N ASP A 404 33.27 2.58 9.72
CA ASP A 404 34.36 2.01 8.91
C ASP A 404 34.77 2.95 7.76
N LEU A 405 33.79 3.60 7.12
CA LEU A 405 34.06 4.61 6.09
C LEU A 405 34.76 5.83 6.71
N GLY A 406 34.29 6.32 7.86
CA GLY A 406 34.93 7.41 8.59
C GLY A 406 36.39 7.11 8.91
N ALA A 407 36.69 5.92 9.44
CA ALA A 407 38.06 5.48 9.71
C ALA A 407 38.92 5.34 8.44
N ALA A 408 38.32 4.87 7.33
CA ALA A 408 39.01 4.78 6.05
C ALA A 408 39.32 6.16 5.45
N ILE A 409 38.47 7.15 5.66
CA ILE A 409 38.70 8.55 5.30
C ILE A 409 39.83 9.15 6.16
N ASP A 410 39.77 8.96 7.49
CA ASP A 410 40.77 9.51 8.39
C ASP A 410 42.18 8.93 8.17
N SER A 411 42.27 7.66 7.78
CA SER A 411 43.52 7.01 7.39
C SER A 411 43.98 7.32 5.95
N GLY A 412 43.20 8.08 5.18
CA GLY A 412 43.51 8.43 3.78
C GLY A 412 43.38 7.27 2.79
N LYS A 413 42.82 6.13 3.20
CA LYS A 413 42.54 4.98 2.34
C LYS A 413 41.43 5.27 1.33
N VAL A 414 40.48 6.11 1.71
CA VAL A 414 39.40 6.62 0.86
C VAL A 414 39.61 8.12 0.63
N LYS A 415 39.62 8.52 -0.64
CA LYS A 415 39.78 9.91 -1.08
C LYS A 415 38.56 10.43 -1.83
N THR A 416 37.74 9.53 -2.36
CA THR A 416 36.55 9.84 -3.14
C THR A 416 35.38 8.99 -2.67
N VAL A 417 34.19 9.59 -2.58
CA VAL A 417 32.96 8.89 -2.21
C VAL A 417 31.88 9.15 -3.26
N LEU A 418 31.32 8.08 -3.84
CA LEU A 418 30.07 8.13 -4.59
C LEU A 418 28.92 7.90 -3.62
N VAL A 419 27.98 8.83 -3.54
CA VAL A 419 26.83 8.76 -2.63
C VAL A 419 25.55 8.71 -3.43
N ILE A 420 24.76 7.65 -3.23
CA ILE A 420 23.46 7.48 -3.85
C ILE A 420 22.39 7.81 -2.81
N ASN A 421 21.76 8.98 -2.95
CA ASN A 421 20.58 9.44 -2.22
C ASN A 421 20.66 9.25 -0.70
N GLU A 422 21.82 9.52 -0.10
CA GLU A 422 22.04 9.45 1.35
C GLU A 422 22.72 10.70 1.88
N ASP A 423 22.44 11.04 3.13
CA ASP A 423 23.15 12.09 3.85
C ASP A 423 24.21 11.45 4.77
N LEU A 424 25.48 11.56 4.36
CA LEU A 424 26.63 11.06 5.09
C LEU A 424 26.77 11.69 6.47
N SER A 425 26.39 12.96 6.63
CA SER A 425 26.40 13.63 7.94
C SER A 425 25.38 12.99 8.89
N ALA A 426 24.15 12.78 8.42
CA ALA A 426 23.15 12.03 9.18
C ALA A 426 23.57 10.57 9.46
N ALA A 427 24.40 9.99 8.59
CA ALA A 427 25.01 8.66 8.78
C ALA A 427 26.28 8.67 9.65
N GLY A 428 26.59 9.79 10.32
CA GLY A 428 27.62 9.88 11.35
C GLY A 428 28.99 10.37 10.89
N LEU A 429 29.17 10.79 9.63
CA LEU A 429 30.42 11.44 9.19
C LEU A 429 30.47 12.90 9.64
N THR A 430 31.62 13.32 10.13
CA THR A 430 31.87 14.70 10.58
C THR A 430 32.17 15.63 9.40
N ALA A 431 31.92 16.93 9.55
CA ALA A 431 32.30 17.93 8.54
C ALA A 431 33.80 17.89 8.19
N ALA A 432 34.66 17.61 9.18
CA ALA A 432 36.09 17.45 8.97
C ALA A 432 36.43 16.23 8.09
N GLN A 433 35.70 15.13 8.23
CA GLN A 433 35.86 13.96 7.35
C GLN A 433 35.35 14.25 5.93
N LEU A 434 34.19 14.91 5.80
CA LEU A 434 33.66 15.28 4.48
C LEU A 434 34.61 16.20 3.70
N ALA A 435 35.28 17.13 4.39
CA ALA A 435 36.27 18.02 3.78
C ALA A 435 37.54 17.30 3.28
N LYS A 436 37.84 16.09 3.77
CA LYS A 436 39.01 15.28 3.35
C LYS A 436 38.78 14.51 2.05
N VAL A 437 37.54 14.40 1.57
CA VAL A 437 37.19 13.59 0.41
C VAL A 437 36.51 14.40 -0.69
N LYS A 438 36.59 13.91 -1.93
CA LYS A 438 35.77 14.40 -3.03
C LYS A 438 34.47 13.59 -3.09
N ILE A 439 33.34 14.29 -3.05
CA ILE A 439 32.02 13.65 -3.04
C ILE A 439 31.33 13.85 -4.39
N VAL A 440 30.89 12.75 -5.00
CA VAL A 440 29.95 12.74 -6.12
C VAL A 440 28.60 12.31 -5.56
N TYR A 441 27.63 13.23 -5.56
CA TYR A 441 26.29 12.99 -5.02
C TYR A 441 25.28 12.78 -6.15
N VAL A 442 24.53 11.68 -6.09
CA VAL A 442 23.41 11.37 -6.98
C VAL A 442 22.17 11.21 -6.11
N GLY A 443 21.18 12.09 -6.23
CA GLY A 443 20.02 12.01 -5.33
C GLY A 443 19.04 13.16 -5.44
N THR A 444 18.09 13.20 -4.51
CA THR A 444 16.84 13.96 -4.69
C THR A 444 16.77 15.29 -3.92
N HIS A 445 17.40 15.37 -2.74
CA HIS A 445 17.25 16.48 -1.80
C HIS A 445 18.61 17.01 -1.34
N ALA A 446 18.67 18.30 -1.05
CA ALA A 446 19.81 18.96 -0.45
C ALA A 446 20.00 18.52 1.00
N SER A 447 21.26 18.42 1.41
CA SER A 447 21.70 18.07 2.76
C SER A 447 23.12 18.58 3.00
N ALA A 448 23.63 18.42 4.22
CA ALA A 448 25.03 18.73 4.55
C ALA A 448 26.03 18.00 3.63
N THR A 449 25.70 16.80 3.17
CA THR A 449 26.51 16.07 2.17
C THR A 449 26.59 16.79 0.83
N THR A 450 25.48 17.38 0.38
CA THR A 450 25.45 18.10 -0.90
C THR A 450 26.22 19.41 -0.85
N GLU A 451 26.31 20.06 0.31
CA GLU A 451 27.12 21.28 0.49
C GLU A 451 28.63 20.97 0.32
N ALA A 452 29.07 19.79 0.75
CA ALA A 452 30.44 19.31 0.57
C ALA A 452 30.68 18.64 -0.80
N ALA A 453 29.66 18.49 -1.64
CA ALA A 453 29.76 17.73 -2.88
C ALA A 453 30.49 18.49 -3.99
N ALA A 454 31.45 17.81 -4.61
CA ALA A 454 32.14 18.32 -5.79
C ALA A 454 31.26 18.23 -7.05
N VAL A 455 30.42 17.20 -7.14
CA VAL A 455 29.43 17.04 -8.20
C VAL A 455 28.09 16.65 -7.60
N ILE A 456 27.02 17.27 -8.07
CA ILE A 456 25.64 16.99 -7.70
C ILE A 456 24.85 16.67 -8.96
N LEU A 457 24.25 15.48 -8.99
CA LEU A 457 23.40 14.97 -10.05
C LEU A 457 21.98 14.76 -9.49
N PRO A 458 21.06 15.73 -9.66
CA PRO A 458 19.71 15.64 -9.16
C PRO A 458 18.91 14.53 -9.86
N THR A 459 18.24 13.69 -9.07
CA THR A 459 17.44 12.57 -9.57
C THR A 459 15.97 12.62 -9.14
N THR A 460 15.22 11.58 -9.51
CA THR A 460 13.78 11.53 -9.35
C THR A 460 13.37 10.76 -8.09
N THR A 461 12.29 11.22 -7.46
CA THR A 461 11.65 10.51 -6.34
C THR A 461 10.92 9.26 -6.84
N VAL A 462 10.53 8.37 -5.92
CA VAL A 462 9.74 7.17 -6.22
C VAL A 462 8.44 7.46 -6.98
N PHE A 463 7.88 8.66 -6.86
CA PHE A 463 6.65 9.05 -7.55
C PHE A 463 6.87 9.57 -8.99
N GLU A 464 8.11 9.89 -9.33
CA GLU A 464 8.56 10.47 -10.60
C GLU A 464 9.27 9.43 -11.48
N LYS A 465 9.37 8.17 -11.03
CA LYS A 465 9.98 7.04 -11.77
C LYS A 465 9.21 5.74 -11.55
N SER A 466 9.63 4.70 -12.26
CA SER A 466 9.13 3.33 -12.14
C SER A 466 10.28 2.40 -11.75
N GLY A 467 9.97 1.32 -11.05
CA GLY A 467 10.95 0.32 -10.64
C GLY A 467 10.35 -0.73 -9.73
N ILE A 468 11.22 -1.55 -9.13
CA ILE A 468 10.82 -2.65 -8.23
C ILE A 468 11.53 -2.53 -6.88
N PHE A 469 10.81 -2.86 -5.82
CA PHE A 469 11.36 -3.10 -4.49
C PHE A 469 11.19 -4.57 -4.09
N ILE A 470 12.06 -5.04 -3.19
CA ILE A 470 11.95 -6.33 -2.50
C ILE A 470 11.67 -6.06 -1.03
N ASN A 471 10.43 -6.32 -0.61
CA ASN A 471 9.99 -6.09 0.76
C ASN A 471 10.55 -7.14 1.73
N GLN A 472 10.17 -7.02 3.01
CA GLN A 472 10.60 -7.90 4.12
C GLN A 472 10.26 -9.39 3.94
N GLN A 473 9.28 -9.74 3.10
CA GLN A 473 8.92 -11.12 2.76
C GLN A 473 9.73 -11.66 1.57
N PHE A 474 10.73 -10.93 1.09
CA PHE A 474 11.37 -11.18 -0.22
C PHE A 474 10.37 -11.13 -1.39
N ARG A 475 9.31 -10.32 -1.27
CA ARG A 475 8.34 -10.11 -2.34
C ARG A 475 8.77 -8.97 -3.24
N LEU A 476 8.94 -9.27 -4.53
CA LEU A 476 9.11 -8.27 -5.58
C LEU A 476 7.79 -7.53 -5.80
N GLN A 477 7.82 -6.21 -5.71
CA GLN A 477 6.66 -5.34 -5.94
C GLN A 477 7.06 -4.17 -6.84
N LYS A 478 6.34 -4.01 -7.95
CA LYS A 478 6.53 -2.89 -8.88
C LYS A 478 5.77 -1.64 -8.42
N PHE A 479 6.37 -0.49 -8.68
CA PHE A 479 5.74 0.82 -8.64
C PHE A 479 5.88 1.51 -9.99
N SER A 480 4.96 2.42 -10.29
CA SER A 480 4.93 3.15 -11.56
C SER A 480 5.00 4.66 -11.36
N GLN A 481 5.58 5.35 -12.34
CA GLN A 481 5.65 6.80 -12.39
C GLN A 481 4.24 7.42 -12.36
N ALA A 482 3.95 8.15 -11.28
CA ALA A 482 2.65 8.80 -11.08
C ALA A 482 2.62 10.18 -11.74
N ILE A 483 3.70 10.94 -11.61
CA ILE A 483 3.85 12.30 -12.14
C ILE A 483 5.13 12.45 -12.97
N PRO A 484 5.21 13.45 -13.86
CA PRO A 484 6.44 13.77 -14.57
C PRO A 484 7.57 14.15 -13.60
N ALA A 485 8.81 13.93 -14.02
CA ALA A 485 9.99 14.39 -13.30
C ALA A 485 10.04 15.91 -13.22
N LEU A 486 10.58 16.43 -12.12
CA LEU A 486 10.81 17.85 -11.93
C LEU A 486 11.88 18.36 -12.93
N ALA A 487 11.70 19.57 -13.46
CA ALA A 487 12.68 20.17 -14.37
C ALA A 487 14.08 20.23 -13.73
N GLY A 488 15.09 19.86 -14.52
CA GLY A 488 16.49 19.80 -14.07
C GLY A 488 16.86 18.53 -13.27
N THR A 489 15.93 17.62 -13.05
CA THR A 489 16.21 16.27 -12.55
C THR A 489 16.30 15.26 -13.69
N THR A 490 17.09 14.20 -13.50
CA THR A 490 17.24 13.11 -14.47
C THR A 490 16.89 11.78 -13.81
N ASN A 491 16.25 10.86 -14.54
CA ASN A 491 15.94 9.54 -14.02
C ASN A 491 17.22 8.82 -13.56
N ASP A 492 17.18 8.21 -12.38
CA ASP A 492 18.34 7.56 -11.76
C ASP A 492 18.99 6.51 -12.66
N LEU A 493 18.21 5.72 -13.42
CA LEU A 493 18.76 4.72 -14.34
C LEU A 493 19.60 5.35 -15.44
N VAL A 494 19.19 6.52 -15.95
CA VAL A 494 19.97 7.25 -16.95
C VAL A 494 21.27 7.77 -16.34
N VAL A 495 21.21 8.37 -15.15
CA VAL A 495 22.40 8.87 -14.45
C VAL A 495 23.39 7.74 -14.16
N LEU A 496 22.92 6.65 -13.58
CA LEU A 496 23.74 5.51 -13.18
C LEU A 496 24.32 4.77 -14.40
N SER A 497 23.53 4.53 -15.46
CA SER A 497 24.04 3.91 -16.69
C SER A 497 25.10 4.77 -17.38
N LYS A 498 24.90 6.10 -17.43
CA LYS A 498 25.91 7.01 -17.99
C LYS A 498 27.17 7.06 -17.14
N LEU A 499 27.03 7.11 -15.82
CA LEU A 499 28.18 7.10 -14.92
C LEU A 499 28.96 5.79 -15.04
N LEU A 500 28.26 4.64 -15.11
CA LEU A 500 28.87 3.32 -15.33
C LEU A 500 29.71 3.29 -16.61
N ALA A 501 29.14 3.76 -17.73
CA ALA A 501 29.86 3.84 -19.00
C ALA A 501 31.07 4.79 -18.89
N ALA A 502 30.89 5.96 -18.26
CA ALA A 502 31.94 6.96 -18.11
C ALA A 502 33.11 6.50 -17.22
N VAL A 503 32.85 5.64 -16.22
CA VAL A 503 33.91 5.02 -15.40
C VAL A 503 34.58 3.81 -16.07
N GLY A 504 34.13 3.40 -17.26
CA GLY A 504 34.69 2.28 -18.02
C GLY A 504 34.08 0.91 -17.71
N GLY A 505 32.91 0.88 -17.04
CA GLY A 505 32.15 -0.35 -16.85
C GLY A 505 31.43 -0.79 -18.12
N ALA A 506 31.01 -2.06 -18.16
CA ALA A 506 30.22 -2.59 -19.26
C ALA A 506 28.92 -1.78 -19.42
N ALA A 507 28.63 -1.33 -20.64
CA ALA A 507 27.45 -0.52 -20.91
C ALA A 507 26.17 -1.31 -20.61
N VAL A 508 25.28 -0.72 -19.81
CA VAL A 508 23.97 -1.28 -19.48
C VAL A 508 22.90 -0.27 -19.84
N SER A 509 21.82 -0.73 -20.49
CA SER A 509 20.71 0.13 -20.88
C SER A 509 20.07 0.82 -19.67
N SER A 510 19.66 2.08 -19.85
CA SER A 510 18.84 2.81 -18.88
C SER A 510 17.34 2.59 -19.10
N ASP A 511 16.95 1.95 -20.21
CA ASP A 511 15.58 1.50 -20.42
C ASP A 511 15.25 0.36 -19.45
N LEU A 512 14.11 0.49 -18.76
CA LEU A 512 13.73 -0.41 -17.68
C LEU A 512 13.52 -1.86 -18.17
N ALA A 513 12.91 -2.05 -19.34
CA ALA A 513 12.65 -3.40 -19.85
C ALA A 513 13.95 -4.07 -20.30
N ALA A 514 14.82 -3.34 -21.01
CA ALA A 514 16.14 -3.82 -21.41
C ALA A 514 17.04 -4.12 -20.20
N LEU A 515 17.01 -3.28 -19.16
CA LEU A 515 17.77 -3.48 -17.93
C LEU A 515 17.36 -4.77 -17.21
N TRP A 516 16.06 -5.05 -17.13
CA TRP A 516 15.56 -6.29 -16.50
C TRP A 516 16.01 -7.55 -17.22
N LYS A 517 16.24 -7.48 -18.54
CA LYS A 517 16.83 -8.60 -19.28
C LYS A 517 18.21 -8.95 -18.72
N SER A 518 19.12 -7.99 -18.68
CA SER A 518 20.48 -8.19 -18.13
C SER A 518 20.45 -8.57 -16.65
N LEU A 519 19.59 -7.91 -15.87
CA LEU A 519 19.48 -8.15 -14.43
C LEU A 519 19.00 -9.57 -14.11
N SER A 520 18.00 -10.09 -14.83
CA SER A 520 17.51 -11.45 -14.66
C SER A 520 18.49 -12.53 -15.15
N GLU A 521 19.37 -12.21 -16.11
CA GLU A 521 20.43 -13.11 -16.59
C GLU A 521 21.58 -13.21 -15.59
N GLU A 522 21.95 -12.10 -14.94
CA GLU A 522 23.09 -12.05 -14.01
C GLU A 522 22.72 -12.41 -12.56
N VAL A 523 21.51 -12.06 -12.12
CA VAL A 523 21.06 -12.29 -10.74
C VAL A 523 20.17 -13.54 -10.68
N ARG A 524 20.78 -14.68 -10.33
CA ARG A 524 20.15 -16.02 -10.36
C ARG A 524 18.77 -16.10 -9.73
N ILE A 525 18.55 -15.48 -8.56
CA ILE A 525 17.26 -15.52 -7.84
C ILE A 525 16.15 -14.76 -8.59
N LEU A 526 16.51 -13.89 -9.54
CA LEU A 526 15.61 -13.09 -10.38
C LEU A 526 15.46 -13.67 -11.79
N ALA A 527 15.99 -14.86 -12.06
CA ALA A 527 15.90 -15.51 -13.37
C ALA A 527 14.44 -15.67 -13.83
N GLY A 528 14.16 -15.27 -15.07
CA GLY A 528 12.82 -15.33 -15.67
C GLY A 528 11.85 -14.23 -15.21
N VAL A 529 12.26 -13.34 -14.31
CA VAL A 529 11.47 -12.18 -13.90
C VAL A 529 11.62 -11.04 -14.91
N SER A 530 10.53 -10.37 -15.24
CA SER A 530 10.56 -9.10 -15.99
C SER A 530 9.65 -8.07 -15.34
N PHE A 531 9.94 -6.79 -15.55
CA PHE A 531 9.08 -5.70 -15.07
C PHE A 531 7.65 -5.80 -15.62
N ALA A 532 7.52 -6.14 -16.91
CA ALA A 532 6.23 -6.21 -17.60
C ALA A 532 5.36 -7.39 -17.15
N SER A 533 5.97 -8.55 -16.89
CA SER A 533 5.25 -9.77 -16.49
C SER A 533 4.99 -9.88 -14.98
N LEU A 534 5.59 -9.00 -14.16
CA LEU A 534 5.38 -9.03 -12.71
C LEU A 534 3.93 -8.69 -12.36
N ALA A 535 3.28 -9.62 -11.65
CA ALA A 535 1.90 -9.47 -11.19
C ALA A 535 1.72 -8.25 -10.28
N GLU A 536 0.53 -7.63 -10.31
CA GLU A 536 0.21 -6.47 -9.47
C GLU A 536 0.29 -6.76 -7.95
N THR A 537 0.15 -8.02 -7.56
CA THR A 537 0.30 -8.52 -6.18
C THR A 537 1.75 -8.84 -5.81
N GLY A 538 2.67 -8.74 -6.76
CA GLY A 538 4.07 -9.10 -6.61
C GLY A 538 4.36 -10.59 -6.68
N LEU A 539 5.64 -10.95 -6.52
CA LEU A 539 6.16 -12.32 -6.56
C LEU A 539 7.08 -12.57 -5.36
N VAL A 540 6.83 -13.63 -4.59
CA VAL A 540 7.71 -14.02 -3.48
C VAL A 540 8.90 -14.82 -4.02
N LEU A 541 10.10 -14.39 -3.70
CA LEU A 541 11.33 -15.06 -4.11
C LEU A 541 11.70 -16.20 -3.16
N ASN A 542 12.44 -17.19 -3.68
CA ASN A 542 13.04 -18.22 -2.84
C ASN A 542 14.27 -17.67 -2.11
N ALA A 543 14.08 -17.28 -0.85
CA ALA A 543 15.10 -16.64 -0.01
C ALA A 543 16.03 -17.63 0.72
N THR A 544 16.17 -18.88 0.27
CA THR A 544 16.97 -19.91 0.98
C THR A 544 18.43 -19.47 1.18
N ASP A 545 19.02 -18.80 0.20
CA ASP A 545 20.41 -18.30 0.27
C ASP A 545 20.59 -17.23 1.39
N PHE A 546 19.51 -16.63 1.88
CA PHE A 546 19.51 -15.61 2.93
C PHE A 546 19.00 -16.13 4.29
N ALA A 547 18.77 -17.44 4.44
CA ALA A 547 18.18 -18.02 5.66
C ALA A 547 19.01 -17.77 6.93
N ASN A 548 20.33 -17.59 6.79
CA ASN A 548 21.24 -17.33 7.91
C ASN A 548 21.40 -15.83 8.24
N VAL A 549 20.78 -14.94 7.46
CA VAL A 549 20.83 -13.50 7.70
C VAL A 549 19.82 -13.14 8.79
N THR A 550 20.31 -12.58 9.89
CA THR A 550 19.44 -12.11 10.99
C THR A 550 19.02 -10.68 10.74
N PHE A 551 17.85 -10.50 10.13
CA PHE A 551 17.30 -9.17 9.89
C PHE A 551 16.78 -8.50 11.17
N THR A 552 16.65 -7.17 11.13
CA THR A 552 16.24 -6.33 12.26
C THR A 552 14.72 -6.23 12.42
N GLU A 553 13.94 -6.74 11.47
CA GLU A 553 12.48 -6.64 11.50
C GLU A 553 11.82 -7.44 12.63
N GLY A 554 10.77 -6.86 13.19
CA GLY A 554 9.84 -7.55 14.08
C GLY A 554 8.66 -8.16 13.32
N GLU A 555 7.70 -8.68 14.08
CA GLU A 555 6.39 -9.07 13.54
C GLU A 555 5.67 -7.85 12.96
N THR A 556 4.98 -8.06 11.83
CA THR A 556 4.07 -7.11 11.17
C THR A 556 2.86 -7.88 10.64
N LEU A 557 1.86 -7.21 10.06
CA LEU A 557 0.53 -7.78 9.76
C LEU A 557 0.56 -9.17 9.11
N HIS A 558 1.37 -9.34 8.06
CA HIS A 558 1.50 -10.59 7.29
C HIS A 558 2.93 -11.15 7.27
N PHE A 559 3.76 -10.77 8.25
CA PHE A 559 5.14 -11.25 8.34
C PHE A 559 5.53 -11.53 9.79
N LYS A 560 5.97 -12.77 10.02
CA LYS A 560 6.55 -13.22 11.29
C LYS A 560 8.02 -13.56 11.05
N PRO A 561 8.96 -12.83 11.66
CA PRO A 561 10.37 -13.17 11.52
C PRO A 561 10.63 -14.55 12.12
N ALA A 562 11.64 -15.25 11.60
CA ALA A 562 12.10 -16.50 12.21
C ALA A 562 12.51 -16.23 13.68
N ALA A 563 12.18 -17.15 14.58
CA ALA A 563 12.51 -17.01 15.99
C ALA A 563 14.02 -16.75 16.15
N LYS A 564 14.39 -15.64 16.80
CA LYS A 564 15.78 -15.40 17.17
C LYS A 564 16.22 -16.58 18.05
N PRO A 565 17.36 -17.25 17.79
CA PRO A 565 17.86 -18.25 18.70
C PRO A 565 17.96 -17.61 20.09
N ALA A 566 17.44 -18.31 21.10
CA ALA A 566 17.44 -17.82 22.47
C ALA A 566 18.88 -17.44 22.83
N VAL A 567 19.08 -16.17 23.21
CA VAL A 567 20.35 -15.73 23.76
C VAL A 567 20.56 -16.56 25.02
N ALA A 568 21.51 -17.49 24.99
CA ALA A 568 21.97 -18.18 26.17
C ALA A 568 22.49 -17.10 27.11
N THR A 569 21.73 -16.80 28.16
CA THR A 569 22.19 -15.99 29.28
C THR A 569 23.38 -16.72 29.89
N ALA A 570 24.58 -16.16 29.72
CA ALA A 570 25.79 -16.57 30.43
C ALA A 570 25.79 -15.99 31.84
#